data_AF-A0A7J4SPK4-F1
#
_entry.id   AF-A0A7J4SPK4-F1
#
_cell.length_a   1.000
_cell.length_b   1.000
_cell.length_c   1.000
_cell.angle_alpha   90.00
_cell.angle_beta   90.00
_cell.angle_gamma   90.00
#
_symmetry.space_group_name_H-M   'P 1'
#
loop_
_entity.id
_entity.type
_entity.pdbx_description
1 polymer ?
#
loop_
_entity_poly.entity_id
_entity_poly.type
_entity_poly.pdbx_seq_one_letter_code
_entity_poly.pdbx_strand_id
1 'polypeptide(L)'
;MPDGWEHLNGINPRDGMNALYDPDMDGFDADGDGSVFYTELVGVSTVQSISVELGDFVQKNQTLIWIRTVQDLAYINVPIKAHQDGYVYGIHIEVGDEVERRSQSLMTIVEGYERLTNLDEYQARDLNKDGIVDGRSTNPMNPDTDGDGLIDGIEVIGWTIRIVDGTARDIKVRSDPGVFDSDSDGLSDSMEYYTTYTNATDRDTDSDGIEDFTEAMDGFQWNGSVYFTNASRIDTDNDGLDDREEVIAGQDQYVTNASDVDSDDDELKDGYEVLNIPRPWQTATNPLDPDTDGDLQPDGWEMQITSVEDDTTSHSLWIAPDNWLPPGCQSMLECGRAPGGWIWDNYLQGFSSSGDPDGDGVLNPTYTFSELNLTGFTIPENGRWALDPSFGSLPDSSFDADNDSLPNLMEIPSRWDTNPVRVDTDGDLLPDGWEVMHNEFAVTYGNITLSVTERGPLDPKMIDSDGDGVDDGSEDLDSDGLNVLHLMNKYCPGWNDPQNSACHIDPDTSSGSSFYDDLGNYTNYEEFQNGTHPILNDTDGDLWLDGSEVYHQDQDGDSMWSGWEYFFGLDPNDPSDASIDSDADGYTNKCENKYNTNPLNPLSFPGQGQLCNQFD
;
A
#
# COMPACT_ATOMS: atom_id res chain seq x y z
N MET A 1 -2.85 17.49 -58.69
CA MET A 1 -1.53 16.85 -58.86
C MET A 1 -0.91 17.37 -60.17
N PRO A 2 0.40 17.62 -60.24
CA PRO A 2 1.10 18.00 -61.47
C PRO A 2 1.36 16.79 -62.35
N ASP A 3 1.23 16.95 -63.67
CA ASP A 3 1.42 15.88 -64.65
C ASP A 3 2.76 15.13 -64.49
N GLY A 4 3.81 15.83 -64.06
CA GLY A 4 5.13 15.26 -63.85
C GLY A 4 5.20 14.31 -62.64
N TRP A 5 4.52 14.64 -61.55
CA TRP A 5 4.44 13.79 -60.36
C TRP A 5 3.57 12.56 -60.66
N GLU A 6 2.41 12.77 -61.30
CA GLU A 6 1.54 11.68 -61.73
C GLU A 6 2.28 10.66 -62.61
N HIS A 7 3.05 11.14 -63.60
CA HIS A 7 3.81 10.26 -64.47
C HIS A 7 4.87 9.43 -63.74
N LEU A 8 5.55 10.03 -62.76
CA LEU A 8 6.61 9.36 -62.01
C LEU A 8 6.06 8.24 -61.11
N ASN A 9 4.88 8.44 -60.53
CA ASN A 9 4.22 7.47 -59.66
C ASN A 9 3.23 6.55 -60.39
N GLY A 10 3.31 6.46 -61.73
CA GLY A 10 2.48 5.53 -62.52
C GLY A 10 1.00 5.92 -62.66
N ILE A 11 0.63 7.12 -62.23
CA ILE A 11 -0.71 7.70 -62.37
C ILE A 11 -0.87 8.31 -63.77
N ASN A 12 -2.07 8.18 -64.36
CA ASN A 12 -2.37 8.73 -65.68
C ASN A 12 -2.58 10.27 -65.64
N PRO A 13 -1.68 11.10 -66.19
CA PRO A 13 -1.78 12.57 -66.09
C PRO A 13 -2.96 13.19 -66.85
N ARG A 14 -3.69 12.39 -67.63
CA ARG A 14 -4.83 12.85 -68.45
C ARG A 14 -6.18 12.61 -67.78
N ASP A 15 -6.21 11.93 -66.64
CA ASP A 15 -7.44 11.54 -65.97
C ASP A 15 -7.57 12.24 -64.61
N GLY A 16 -8.17 13.42 -64.56
CA GLY A 16 -8.29 14.16 -63.29
C GLY A 16 -9.16 13.50 -62.21
N MET A 17 -9.89 12.42 -62.51
CA MET A 17 -10.71 11.71 -61.52
C MET A 17 -9.88 10.75 -60.65
N ASN A 18 -8.68 10.37 -61.09
CA ASN A 18 -7.78 9.52 -60.32
C ASN A 18 -7.32 10.17 -59.00
N ALA A 19 -7.48 11.49 -58.85
CA ALA A 19 -7.20 12.22 -57.62
C ALA A 19 -7.95 11.67 -56.39
N LEU A 20 -9.10 11.00 -56.59
CA LEU A 20 -9.93 10.45 -55.50
C LEU A 20 -9.70 8.95 -55.27
N TYR A 21 -8.83 8.33 -56.07
CA TYR A 21 -8.49 6.93 -55.94
C TYR A 21 -7.41 6.75 -54.89
N ASP A 22 -7.47 5.61 -54.23
CA ASP A 22 -6.55 5.13 -53.20
C ASP A 22 -6.22 3.69 -53.64
N PRO A 23 -5.18 3.52 -54.47
CA PRO A 23 -4.89 2.27 -55.18
C PRO A 23 -4.25 1.20 -54.30
N ASP A 24 -3.48 1.63 -53.32
CA ASP A 24 -2.69 0.87 -52.35
C ASP A 24 -3.40 0.65 -51.01
N MET A 25 -4.48 1.38 -50.73
CA MET A 25 -5.37 1.17 -49.58
C MET A 25 -4.63 1.24 -48.24
N ASP A 26 -3.82 2.27 -48.07
CA ASP A 26 -2.95 2.52 -46.92
C ASP A 26 -3.51 3.54 -45.91
N GLY A 27 -4.73 4.04 -46.15
CA GLY A 27 -5.48 4.84 -45.17
C GLY A 27 -5.65 4.14 -43.80
N PHE A 28 -5.76 4.95 -42.74
CA PHE A 28 -5.69 4.50 -41.35
C PHE A 28 -6.84 5.06 -40.50
N ASP A 29 -7.50 4.18 -39.73
CA ASP A 29 -8.58 4.46 -38.76
C ASP A 29 -7.98 5.15 -37.53
N ALA A 30 -7.89 6.48 -37.55
CA ALA A 30 -7.09 7.26 -36.61
C ALA A 30 -7.84 7.61 -35.32
N ASP A 31 -9.17 7.64 -35.35
CA ASP A 31 -9.99 7.80 -34.16
C ASP A 31 -10.46 6.46 -33.55
N GLY A 32 -10.19 5.35 -34.24
CA GLY A 32 -10.39 3.99 -33.77
C GLY A 32 -11.85 3.54 -33.74
N ASP A 33 -12.73 4.25 -34.45
CA ASP A 33 -14.16 3.93 -34.51
C ASP A 33 -14.53 3.00 -35.69
N GLY A 34 -13.60 2.78 -36.62
CA GLY A 34 -13.76 1.98 -37.83
C GLY A 34 -13.79 0.47 -37.64
N SER A 35 -13.36 -0.04 -36.48
CA SER A 35 -13.34 -1.48 -36.19
C SER A 35 -14.73 -2.08 -35.96
N VAL A 36 -15.02 -3.19 -36.66
CA VAL A 36 -16.30 -3.90 -36.57
C VAL A 36 -16.18 -5.11 -35.64
N PHE A 37 -16.95 -5.11 -34.55
CA PHE A 37 -16.91 -6.15 -33.51
C PHE A 37 -18.20 -6.97 -33.43
N TYR A 38 -18.10 -8.19 -32.86
CA TYR A 38 -19.26 -8.97 -32.43
C TYR A 38 -19.32 -9.06 -30.89
N THR A 39 -20.12 -8.19 -30.29
CA THR A 39 -20.16 -8.00 -28.83
C THR A 39 -21.10 -8.95 -28.09
N GLU A 40 -22.05 -9.62 -28.75
CA GLU A 40 -23.05 -10.43 -28.05
C GLU A 40 -22.47 -11.79 -27.59
N LEU A 41 -21.68 -12.46 -28.44
CA LEU A 41 -20.94 -13.71 -28.17
C LEU A 41 -21.69 -14.70 -27.25
N VAL A 42 -22.93 -15.04 -27.63
CA VAL A 42 -23.90 -15.80 -26.80
C VAL A 42 -23.60 -17.32 -26.81
N GLY A 43 -22.67 -17.78 -27.65
CA GLY A 43 -22.23 -19.17 -27.78
C GLY A 43 -21.17 -19.32 -28.87
N VAL A 44 -20.88 -20.56 -29.27
CA VAL A 44 -19.94 -20.85 -30.39
C VAL A 44 -20.44 -20.14 -31.65
N SER A 45 -19.66 -19.18 -32.12
CA SER A 45 -20.06 -18.22 -33.15
C SER A 45 -19.09 -18.30 -34.30
N THR A 46 -19.59 -18.71 -35.47
CA THR A 46 -18.78 -18.94 -36.67
C THR A 46 -19.18 -18.01 -37.80
N VAL A 47 -18.21 -17.55 -38.59
CA VAL A 47 -18.45 -16.68 -39.74
C VAL A 47 -19.13 -17.48 -40.84
N GLN A 48 -20.37 -17.11 -41.20
CA GLN A 48 -21.13 -17.83 -42.22
C GLN A 48 -20.91 -17.27 -43.63
N SER A 49 -20.87 -15.95 -43.77
CA SER A 49 -20.67 -15.28 -45.04
C SER A 49 -20.28 -13.82 -44.83
N ILE A 50 -19.42 -13.32 -45.71
CA ILE A 50 -19.01 -11.92 -45.80
C ILE A 50 -19.66 -11.36 -47.07
N SER A 51 -20.33 -10.21 -46.96
CA SER A 51 -21.18 -9.64 -48.03
C SER A 51 -20.55 -8.45 -48.76
N VAL A 52 -19.29 -8.13 -48.44
CA VAL A 52 -18.52 -7.00 -48.95
C VAL A 52 -17.12 -7.48 -49.31
N GLU A 53 -16.47 -6.78 -50.24
CA GLU A 53 -15.09 -7.01 -50.66
C GLU A 53 -14.20 -5.83 -50.21
N LEU A 54 -12.86 -6.03 -50.21
CA LEU A 54 -11.92 -4.94 -49.94
C LEU A 54 -12.11 -3.80 -50.95
N GLY A 55 -12.10 -2.56 -50.46
CA GLY A 55 -12.35 -1.34 -51.25
C GLY A 55 -13.83 -0.99 -51.46
N ASP A 56 -14.78 -1.82 -51.02
CA ASP A 56 -16.21 -1.49 -51.12
C ASP A 56 -16.58 -0.34 -50.18
N PHE A 57 -17.39 0.60 -50.69
CA PHE A 57 -18.03 1.61 -49.87
C PHE A 57 -19.26 1.04 -49.15
N VAL A 58 -19.33 1.22 -47.83
CA VAL A 58 -20.39 0.74 -46.97
C VAL A 58 -21.08 1.90 -46.26
N GLN A 59 -22.40 1.79 -46.11
CA GLN A 59 -23.21 2.76 -45.37
C GLN A 59 -23.47 2.30 -43.93
N LYS A 60 -23.60 3.24 -43.01
CA LYS A 60 -24.00 3.00 -41.63
C LYS A 60 -25.27 2.13 -41.57
N ASN A 61 -25.24 1.09 -40.74
CA ASN A 61 -26.26 0.04 -40.61
C ASN A 61 -26.40 -0.92 -41.81
N GLN A 62 -25.53 -0.86 -42.83
CA GLN A 62 -25.45 -1.89 -43.87
C GLN A 62 -24.94 -3.20 -43.25
N THR A 63 -25.59 -4.31 -43.57
CA THR A 63 -25.13 -5.64 -43.13
C THR A 63 -23.86 -6.03 -43.89
N LEU A 64 -22.81 -6.36 -43.15
CA LEU A 64 -21.49 -6.71 -43.67
C LEU A 64 -21.25 -8.22 -43.59
N ILE A 65 -21.41 -8.77 -42.38
CA ILE A 65 -21.07 -10.15 -42.07
C ILE A 65 -22.31 -10.85 -41.47
N TRP A 66 -22.49 -12.12 -41.79
CA TRP A 66 -23.44 -12.98 -41.11
C TRP A 66 -22.68 -13.96 -40.22
N ILE A 67 -22.94 -13.89 -38.92
CA ILE A 67 -22.38 -14.81 -37.93
C ILE A 67 -23.44 -15.84 -37.57
N ARG A 68 -23.07 -17.12 -37.61
CA ARG A 68 -23.91 -18.22 -37.17
C ARG A 68 -23.55 -18.60 -35.74
N THR A 69 -24.49 -18.46 -34.83
CA THR A 69 -24.33 -18.79 -33.41
C THR A 69 -25.40 -19.78 -32.93
N VAL A 70 -25.15 -20.45 -31.81
CA VAL A 70 -26.08 -21.41 -31.20
C VAL A 70 -26.80 -20.73 -30.04
N GLN A 71 -28.11 -20.56 -30.18
CA GLN A 71 -28.98 -20.05 -29.12
C GLN A 71 -30.15 -21.03 -28.93
N ASP A 72 -30.44 -21.42 -27.69
CA ASP A 72 -31.55 -22.32 -27.35
C ASP A 72 -31.61 -23.63 -28.17
N LEU A 73 -30.45 -24.29 -28.36
CA LEU A 73 -30.29 -25.53 -29.16
C LEU A 73 -30.64 -25.38 -30.66
N ALA A 74 -30.74 -24.15 -31.17
CA ALA A 74 -30.95 -23.84 -32.58
C ALA A 74 -29.82 -22.98 -33.14
N TYR A 75 -29.52 -23.16 -34.42
CA TYR A 75 -28.61 -22.28 -35.15
C TYR A 75 -29.35 -21.04 -35.62
N ILE A 76 -28.85 -19.87 -35.25
CA ILE A 76 -29.36 -18.56 -35.69
C ILE A 76 -28.27 -17.79 -36.41
N ASN A 77 -28.67 -16.91 -37.34
CA ASN A 77 -27.76 -16.05 -38.08
C ASN A 77 -27.96 -14.61 -37.62
N VAL A 78 -26.91 -14.00 -37.10
CA VAL A 78 -26.88 -12.63 -36.60
C VAL A 78 -26.19 -11.74 -37.64
N PRO A 79 -26.85 -10.68 -38.14
CA PRO A 79 -26.23 -9.74 -39.06
C PRO A 79 -25.36 -8.72 -38.30
N ILE A 80 -24.07 -8.68 -38.61
CA ILE A 80 -23.15 -7.63 -38.16
C ILE A 80 -23.19 -6.49 -39.16
N LYS A 81 -23.32 -5.26 -38.67
CA LYS A 81 -23.57 -4.07 -39.48
C LYS A 81 -22.47 -3.04 -39.30
N ALA A 82 -22.26 -2.21 -40.32
CA ALA A 82 -21.35 -1.07 -40.25
C ALA A 82 -21.81 -0.05 -39.19
N HIS A 83 -20.85 0.46 -38.41
CA HIS A 83 -21.09 1.47 -37.38
C HIS A 83 -21.08 2.92 -37.94
N GLN A 84 -20.36 3.15 -39.03
CA GLN A 84 -20.31 4.40 -39.80
C GLN A 84 -20.34 4.20 -41.32
N ASP A 85 -20.28 5.32 -42.05
CA ASP A 85 -20.12 5.35 -43.50
C ASP A 85 -18.63 5.36 -43.84
N GLY A 86 -18.16 4.44 -44.68
CA GLY A 86 -16.73 4.36 -44.99
C GLY A 86 -16.41 3.31 -46.05
N TYR A 87 -15.14 2.99 -46.17
CA TYR A 87 -14.62 2.01 -47.14
C TYR A 87 -13.98 0.84 -46.39
N VAL A 88 -14.07 -0.36 -46.93
CA VAL A 88 -13.52 -1.57 -46.30
C VAL A 88 -12.01 -1.68 -46.60
N TYR A 89 -11.16 -1.46 -45.60
CA TYR A 89 -9.68 -1.52 -45.74
C TYR A 89 -9.09 -2.83 -45.23
N GLY A 90 -9.75 -3.47 -44.28
CA GLY A 90 -9.28 -4.74 -43.71
C GLY A 90 -10.42 -5.72 -43.50
N ILE A 91 -10.20 -6.98 -43.87
CA ILE A 91 -11.08 -8.11 -43.53
C ILE A 91 -10.20 -9.13 -42.81
N HIS A 92 -10.37 -9.24 -41.49
CA HIS A 92 -9.48 -10.00 -40.60
C HIS A 92 -9.99 -11.42 -40.30
N ILE A 93 -10.97 -11.88 -41.08
CA ILE A 93 -11.66 -13.15 -40.89
C ILE A 93 -11.94 -13.84 -42.23
N GLU A 94 -11.97 -15.16 -42.22
CA GLU A 94 -12.43 -15.99 -43.33
C GLU A 94 -13.77 -16.66 -43.03
N VAL A 95 -14.47 -17.07 -44.09
CA VAL A 95 -15.72 -17.82 -43.95
C VAL A 95 -15.43 -19.19 -43.34
N GLY A 96 -15.95 -19.43 -42.13
CA GLY A 96 -15.74 -20.64 -41.36
C GLY A 96 -15.00 -20.42 -40.04
N ASP A 97 -14.36 -19.26 -39.86
CA ASP A 97 -13.62 -18.93 -38.64
C ASP A 97 -14.55 -18.77 -37.44
N GLU A 98 -14.03 -19.08 -36.25
CA GLU A 98 -14.71 -18.84 -34.98
C GLU A 98 -14.34 -17.45 -34.43
N VAL A 99 -15.35 -16.73 -33.93
CA VAL A 99 -15.13 -15.46 -33.23
C VAL A 99 -14.94 -15.76 -31.75
N GLU A 100 -13.70 -15.64 -31.29
CA GLU A 100 -13.29 -16.10 -29.96
C GLU A 100 -13.57 -15.06 -28.86
N ARG A 101 -13.46 -13.78 -29.18
CA ARG A 101 -13.53 -12.68 -28.20
C ARG A 101 -14.38 -11.52 -28.72
N ARG A 102 -15.04 -10.81 -27.81
CA ARG A 102 -15.88 -9.63 -28.12
C ARG A 102 -15.07 -8.43 -28.63
N SER A 103 -13.77 -8.39 -28.29
CA SER A 103 -12.81 -7.37 -28.72
C SER A 103 -12.07 -7.73 -30.00
N GLN A 104 -12.38 -8.86 -30.64
CA GLN A 104 -11.75 -9.23 -31.91
C GLN A 104 -12.31 -8.34 -33.03
N SER A 105 -11.45 -7.51 -33.63
CA SER A 105 -11.82 -6.73 -34.81
C SER A 105 -11.99 -7.68 -36.00
N LEU A 106 -13.18 -7.70 -36.59
CA LEU A 106 -13.53 -8.57 -37.71
C LEU A 106 -13.22 -7.91 -39.06
N MET A 107 -13.36 -6.59 -39.12
CA MET A 107 -13.23 -5.78 -40.32
C MET A 107 -12.88 -4.35 -39.91
N THR A 108 -12.07 -3.68 -40.72
CA THR A 108 -11.72 -2.26 -40.52
C THR A 108 -12.38 -1.44 -41.63
N ILE A 109 -13.18 -0.45 -41.22
CA ILE A 109 -13.83 0.51 -42.10
C ILE A 109 -13.16 1.86 -41.87
N VAL A 110 -12.56 2.43 -42.92
CA VAL A 110 -11.89 3.73 -42.83
C VAL A 110 -12.83 4.81 -43.38
N GLU A 111 -12.97 5.92 -42.67
CA GLU A 111 -13.84 7.02 -43.09
C GLU A 111 -13.27 7.76 -44.29
N GLY A 112 -14.14 8.45 -45.04
CA GLY A 112 -13.73 9.09 -46.29
C GLY A 112 -12.61 10.14 -46.16
N TYR A 113 -12.40 10.72 -44.98
CA TYR A 113 -11.34 11.71 -44.70
C TYR A 113 -10.07 11.10 -44.09
N GLU A 114 -10.12 9.82 -43.74
CA GLU A 114 -8.99 9.02 -43.22
C GLU A 114 -8.38 8.14 -44.31
N ARG A 115 -8.95 8.19 -45.51
CA ARG A 115 -8.35 7.64 -46.71
C ARG A 115 -7.17 8.48 -47.11
N LEU A 116 -6.13 7.84 -47.63
CA LEU A 116 -4.98 8.52 -48.17
C LEU A 116 -5.07 8.42 -49.70
N THR A 117 -5.84 9.33 -50.31
CA THR A 117 -6.00 9.30 -51.78
C THR A 117 -4.76 9.83 -52.48
N ASN A 118 -4.60 9.53 -53.78
CA ASN A 118 -3.53 10.07 -54.63
C ASN A 118 -3.32 11.59 -54.47
N LEU A 119 -4.42 12.33 -54.26
CA LEU A 119 -4.35 13.78 -54.02
C LEU A 119 -3.84 14.12 -52.62
N ASP A 120 -4.24 13.37 -51.61
CA ASP A 120 -3.83 13.55 -50.21
C ASP A 120 -2.34 13.20 -50.07
N GLU A 121 -1.90 12.11 -50.67
CA GLU A 121 -0.49 11.72 -50.80
C GLU A 121 0.41 12.78 -51.44
N TYR A 122 -0.06 13.38 -52.54
CA TYR A 122 0.63 14.51 -53.14
C TYR A 122 0.62 15.75 -52.24
N GLN A 123 -0.44 15.95 -51.44
CA GLN A 123 -0.59 17.10 -50.56
C GLN A 123 0.15 16.93 -49.22
N ALA A 124 0.49 15.71 -48.82
CA ALA A 124 1.21 15.41 -47.59
C ALA A 124 2.55 16.18 -47.48
N ARG A 125 3.15 16.52 -48.63
CA ARG A 125 4.34 17.38 -48.78
C ARG A 125 4.24 18.83 -48.24
N ASP A 126 3.04 19.29 -47.87
CA ASP A 126 2.77 20.64 -47.33
C ASP A 126 1.53 20.54 -46.44
N LEU A 127 1.67 19.78 -45.34
CA LEU A 127 0.54 19.42 -44.49
C LEU A 127 -0.05 20.65 -43.79
N ASN A 128 0.80 21.62 -43.43
CA ASN A 128 0.39 22.86 -42.77
C ASN A 128 -0.16 23.93 -43.75
N LYS A 129 -0.07 23.68 -45.06
CA LYS A 129 -0.57 24.53 -46.15
C LYS A 129 0.01 25.94 -46.12
N ASP A 130 1.23 26.09 -45.63
CA ASP A 130 1.93 27.37 -45.58
C ASP A 130 2.62 27.72 -46.92
N GLY A 131 2.64 26.77 -47.86
CA GLY A 131 3.22 26.91 -49.19
C GLY A 131 4.72 26.59 -49.26
N ILE A 132 5.32 26.17 -48.15
CA ILE A 132 6.66 25.59 -48.05
C ILE A 132 6.50 24.07 -48.07
N VAL A 133 7.27 23.42 -48.92
CA VAL A 133 7.25 21.95 -48.99
C VAL A 133 8.05 21.39 -47.82
N ASP A 134 7.41 20.59 -46.96
CA ASP A 134 8.00 19.93 -45.79
C ASP A 134 8.74 18.62 -46.17
N GLY A 135 8.41 18.01 -47.30
CA GLY A 135 9.13 16.85 -47.88
C GLY A 135 8.34 15.55 -47.92
N ARG A 136 7.19 15.46 -47.24
CA ARG A 136 6.47 14.23 -46.92
C ARG A 136 5.54 13.70 -48.02
N SER A 137 5.96 13.75 -49.29
CA SER A 137 5.14 13.17 -50.39
C SER A 137 5.34 11.66 -50.45
N THR A 138 4.25 10.92 -50.52
CA THR A 138 4.23 9.44 -50.58
C THR A 138 4.08 8.93 -52.02
N ASN A 139 4.21 7.62 -52.20
CA ASN A 139 4.04 6.93 -53.46
C ASN A 139 2.67 6.23 -53.57
N PRO A 140 1.74 6.71 -54.40
CA PRO A 140 0.33 6.27 -54.55
C PRO A 140 0.08 4.85 -55.06
N MET A 141 1.13 4.06 -55.18
CA MET A 141 1.08 2.68 -55.64
C MET A 141 1.83 1.76 -54.68
N ASN A 142 2.27 2.28 -53.55
CA ASN A 142 3.10 1.61 -52.58
C ASN A 142 2.67 2.04 -51.17
N PRO A 143 1.99 1.16 -50.41
CA PRO A 143 1.39 1.51 -49.12
C PRO A 143 2.39 1.86 -47.99
N ASP A 144 3.70 1.70 -48.24
CA ASP A 144 4.81 1.93 -47.31
C ASP A 144 5.99 2.40 -48.19
N THR A 145 6.17 3.72 -48.29
CA THR A 145 6.99 4.36 -49.30
C THR A 145 8.48 4.09 -49.12
N ASP A 146 8.98 4.02 -47.89
CA ASP A 146 10.38 3.79 -47.56
C ASP A 146 10.71 2.34 -47.15
N GLY A 147 9.70 1.52 -46.88
CA GLY A 147 9.82 0.10 -46.59
C GLY A 147 10.23 -0.20 -45.16
N ASP A 148 9.95 0.69 -44.21
CA ASP A 148 10.26 0.50 -42.79
C ASP A 148 9.23 -0.39 -42.04
N GLY A 149 8.08 -0.64 -42.66
CA GLY A 149 6.99 -1.46 -42.14
C GLY A 149 5.83 -0.67 -41.52
N LEU A 150 5.89 0.66 -41.49
CA LEU A 150 4.78 1.55 -41.18
C LEU A 150 4.10 1.95 -42.50
N ILE A 151 2.76 2.05 -42.49
CA ILE A 151 2.04 2.47 -43.70
C ILE A 151 1.99 3.99 -43.78
N ASP A 152 2.11 4.53 -44.99
CA ASP A 152 2.15 5.98 -45.26
C ASP A 152 0.94 6.72 -44.62
N GLY A 153 -0.24 6.06 -44.58
CA GLY A 153 -1.43 6.60 -43.93
C GLY A 153 -1.26 6.87 -42.44
N ILE A 154 -0.56 6.00 -41.69
CA ILE A 154 -0.30 6.21 -40.26
C ILE A 154 0.64 7.41 -40.09
N GLU A 155 1.67 7.50 -40.91
CA GLU A 155 2.72 8.53 -40.85
C GLU A 155 2.17 9.93 -41.14
N VAL A 156 1.37 10.04 -42.19
CA VAL A 156 0.78 11.32 -42.61
C VAL A 156 -0.36 11.75 -41.68
N ILE A 157 -1.26 10.83 -41.31
CA ILE A 157 -2.41 11.16 -40.45
C ILE A 157 -1.92 11.44 -39.01
N GLY A 158 -0.98 10.63 -38.54
CA GLY A 158 -0.36 10.67 -37.22
C GLY A 158 -1.14 9.91 -36.16
N TRP A 159 -0.41 9.36 -35.19
CA TRP A 159 -0.93 8.66 -34.02
C TRP A 159 -0.68 9.44 -32.73
N THR A 160 -1.22 8.96 -31.62
CA THR A 160 -1.02 9.58 -30.31
C THR A 160 -0.17 8.68 -29.43
N ILE A 161 0.87 9.24 -28.83
CA ILE A 161 1.67 8.58 -27.78
C ILE A 161 1.51 9.33 -26.47
N ARG A 162 1.87 8.68 -25.36
CA ARG A 162 1.85 9.27 -24.03
C ARG A 162 3.25 9.31 -23.45
N ILE A 163 3.70 10.50 -23.09
CA ILE A 163 5.01 10.76 -22.50
C ILE A 163 4.83 11.19 -21.04
N VAL A 164 5.75 10.79 -20.17
CA VAL A 164 5.78 11.15 -18.76
C VAL A 164 7.09 11.85 -18.45
N ASP A 165 7.12 13.18 -18.58
CA ASP A 165 8.25 14.07 -18.28
C ASP A 165 7.96 14.90 -17.01
N GLY A 166 7.54 14.22 -15.94
CA GLY A 166 7.00 14.80 -14.70
C GLY A 166 5.49 15.09 -14.73
N THR A 167 4.89 15.18 -15.92
CA THR A 167 3.42 15.09 -16.09
C THR A 167 3.07 14.23 -17.28
N ALA A 168 2.04 13.39 -17.14
CA ALA A 168 1.54 12.62 -18.26
C ALA A 168 0.90 13.54 -19.32
N ARG A 169 1.46 13.58 -20.53
CA ARG A 169 0.92 14.31 -21.67
C ARG A 169 0.79 13.41 -22.90
N ASP A 170 -0.32 13.58 -23.61
CA ASP A 170 -0.55 12.90 -24.88
C ASP A 170 -0.13 13.84 -26.02
N ILE A 171 0.73 13.36 -26.92
CA ILE A 171 1.15 14.11 -28.10
C ILE A 171 0.81 13.37 -29.39
N LYS A 172 0.51 14.15 -30.44
CA LYS A 172 0.27 13.62 -31.78
C LYS A 172 1.57 13.61 -32.57
N VAL A 173 2.05 12.42 -32.92
CA VAL A 173 3.30 12.16 -33.64
C VAL A 173 3.03 11.93 -35.12
N ARG A 174 3.97 12.33 -35.97
CA ARG A 174 3.97 12.08 -37.43
C ARG A 174 5.39 11.97 -37.95
N SER A 175 5.75 10.81 -38.46
CA SER A 175 7.00 10.56 -39.19
C SER A 175 7.00 11.12 -40.62
N ASP A 176 8.15 11.01 -41.30
CA ASP A 176 8.33 11.27 -42.73
C ASP A 176 8.31 9.94 -43.51
N PRO A 177 7.25 9.64 -44.29
CA PRO A 177 7.08 8.36 -45.00
C PRO A 177 8.12 8.10 -46.12
N GLY A 178 8.99 9.08 -46.39
CA GLY A 178 10.10 8.91 -47.31
C GLY A 178 11.41 8.50 -46.63
N VAL A 179 11.43 8.34 -45.31
CA VAL A 179 12.62 8.18 -44.49
C VAL A 179 12.41 7.09 -43.43
N PHE A 180 13.10 5.97 -43.62
CA PHE A 180 13.04 4.78 -42.75
C PHE A 180 13.19 5.02 -41.23
N ASP A 181 13.82 6.12 -40.84
CA ASP A 181 14.14 6.52 -39.47
C ASP A 181 14.19 8.06 -39.46
N SER A 182 13.07 8.65 -39.04
CA SER A 182 12.75 10.05 -39.27
C SER A 182 13.60 11.03 -38.44
N ASP A 183 14.10 10.63 -37.26
CA ASP A 183 14.98 11.45 -36.41
C ASP A 183 16.44 10.94 -36.33
N SER A 184 16.71 9.82 -36.98
CA SER A 184 18.01 9.19 -37.15
C SER A 184 18.63 8.67 -35.84
N ASP A 185 17.83 8.32 -34.84
CA ASP A 185 18.30 7.74 -33.57
C ASP A 185 18.71 6.26 -33.69
N GLY A 186 18.23 5.57 -34.73
CA GLY A 186 18.49 4.16 -35.02
C GLY A 186 17.29 3.23 -34.86
N LEU A 187 16.16 3.72 -34.38
CA LEU A 187 14.85 3.06 -34.44
C LEU A 187 14.17 3.39 -35.78
N SER A 188 13.40 2.45 -36.32
CA SER A 188 12.53 2.78 -37.46
C SER A 188 11.21 3.34 -36.95
N ASP A 189 10.56 4.17 -37.73
CA ASP A 189 9.28 4.80 -37.35
C ASP A 189 8.23 3.73 -37.02
N SER A 190 8.28 2.59 -37.72
CA SER A 190 7.48 1.40 -37.42
C SER A 190 7.79 0.75 -36.06
N MET A 191 9.05 0.71 -35.63
CA MET A 191 9.45 0.16 -34.33
C MET A 191 8.95 1.04 -33.20
N GLU A 192 9.02 2.36 -33.41
CA GLU A 192 8.54 3.36 -32.47
C GLU A 192 7.03 3.31 -32.32
N TYR A 193 6.30 3.13 -33.43
CA TYR A 193 4.85 2.97 -33.38
C TYR A 193 4.39 1.67 -32.70
N TYR A 194 5.01 0.52 -33.03
CA TYR A 194 4.50 -0.79 -32.61
C TYR A 194 5.09 -1.31 -31.29
N THR A 195 6.30 -0.91 -30.93
CA THR A 195 7.04 -1.55 -29.82
C THR A 195 7.48 -0.60 -28.72
N THR A 196 8.21 0.48 -29.05
CA THR A 196 8.78 1.37 -28.01
C THR A 196 7.83 2.48 -27.61
N TYR A 197 6.83 2.81 -28.45
CA TYR A 197 5.84 3.86 -28.23
C TYR A 197 6.45 5.27 -28.09
N THR A 198 7.59 5.48 -28.73
CA THR A 198 8.36 6.73 -28.74
C THR A 198 7.95 7.68 -29.87
N ASN A 199 8.52 8.88 -29.86
CA ASN A 199 8.27 9.91 -30.84
C ASN A 199 9.27 9.83 -31.99
N ALA A 200 8.83 9.29 -33.13
CA ALA A 200 9.63 9.15 -34.36
C ALA A 200 10.16 10.44 -35.01
N THR A 201 10.06 11.59 -34.35
CA THR A 201 10.65 12.84 -34.81
C THR A 201 11.56 13.49 -33.78
N ASP A 202 11.80 12.81 -32.67
CA ASP A 202 12.53 13.29 -31.51
C ASP A 202 13.35 12.16 -30.88
N ARG A 203 14.68 12.26 -31.03
CA ARG A 203 15.65 11.21 -30.67
C ARG A 203 15.69 10.86 -29.17
N ASP A 204 15.01 11.65 -28.35
CA ASP A 204 15.02 11.65 -26.89
C ASP A 204 13.61 12.12 -26.46
N THR A 205 12.69 11.16 -26.45
CA THR A 205 11.24 11.39 -26.43
C THR A 205 10.76 12.05 -25.14
N ASP A 206 11.33 11.67 -23.99
CA ASP A 206 11.04 12.25 -22.68
C ASP A 206 12.00 13.36 -22.23
N SER A 207 13.05 13.61 -23.03
CA SER A 207 14.00 14.70 -22.83
C SER A 207 14.83 14.57 -21.53
N ASP A 208 15.07 13.34 -21.07
CA ASP A 208 15.94 13.06 -19.93
C ASP A 208 17.43 13.20 -20.30
N GLY A 209 17.75 13.15 -21.60
CA GLY A 209 19.09 13.28 -22.17
C GLY A 209 19.78 11.95 -22.52
N ILE A 210 19.03 10.85 -22.56
CA ILE A 210 19.35 9.56 -23.16
C ILE A 210 18.61 9.46 -24.52
N GLU A 211 19.18 8.75 -25.50
CA GLU A 211 18.50 8.54 -26.79
C GLU A 211 17.58 7.31 -26.73
N ASP A 212 16.41 7.35 -27.37
CA ASP A 212 15.39 6.30 -27.32
C ASP A 212 15.94 4.91 -27.73
N PHE A 213 16.78 4.85 -28.78
CA PHE A 213 17.49 3.63 -29.17
C PHE A 213 18.36 3.05 -28.04
N THR A 214 19.03 3.90 -27.26
CA THR A 214 19.91 3.46 -26.16
C THR A 214 19.08 2.79 -25.08
N GLU A 215 17.96 3.40 -24.71
CA GLU A 215 17.08 2.92 -23.65
C GLU A 215 16.35 1.63 -24.04
N ALA A 216 15.86 1.55 -25.28
CA ALA A 216 15.04 0.43 -25.73
C ALA A 216 15.83 -0.76 -26.31
N MET A 217 17.04 -0.53 -26.85
CA MET A 217 17.78 -1.55 -27.61
C MET A 217 19.19 -1.83 -27.10
N ASP A 218 20.00 -0.80 -26.81
CA ASP A 218 21.39 -1.02 -26.35
C ASP A 218 21.42 -1.44 -24.87
N GLY A 219 20.63 -0.74 -24.05
CA GLY A 219 20.49 -0.93 -22.62
C GLY A 219 21.73 -0.51 -21.83
N PHE A 220 21.63 -0.68 -20.52
CA PHE A 220 22.67 -0.33 -19.55
C PHE A 220 23.17 -1.58 -18.84
N GLN A 221 24.39 -1.53 -18.27
CA GLN A 221 24.97 -2.66 -17.55
C GLN A 221 24.95 -2.43 -16.04
N TRP A 222 24.24 -3.29 -15.32
CA TRP A 222 24.23 -3.33 -13.86
C TRP A 222 24.67 -4.71 -13.37
N ASN A 223 25.68 -4.79 -12.50
CA ASN A 223 26.18 -6.04 -11.92
C ASN A 223 26.41 -7.23 -12.90
N GLY A 224 26.70 -6.93 -14.18
CA GLY A 224 26.95 -7.91 -15.24
C GLY A 224 25.72 -8.37 -16.03
N SER A 225 24.53 -7.83 -15.71
CA SER A 225 23.28 -7.98 -16.46
C SER A 225 23.00 -6.72 -17.28
N VAL A 226 22.26 -6.85 -18.38
CA VAL A 226 21.77 -5.70 -19.16
C VAL A 226 20.33 -5.40 -18.74
N TYR A 227 20.04 -4.15 -18.47
CA TYR A 227 18.70 -3.63 -18.19
C TYR A 227 18.37 -2.48 -19.17
N PHE A 228 17.10 -2.07 -19.20
CA PHE A 228 16.57 -1.11 -20.14
C PHE A 228 15.67 -0.13 -19.36
N THR A 229 15.68 1.12 -19.78
CA THR A 229 14.78 2.16 -19.28
C THR A 229 13.65 2.40 -20.27
N ASN A 230 12.68 3.23 -19.89
CA ASN A 230 11.53 3.54 -20.71
C ASN A 230 11.69 4.93 -21.33
N ALA A 231 12.06 4.97 -22.61
CA ALA A 231 12.26 6.20 -23.39
C ALA A 231 11.07 7.18 -23.49
N SER A 232 9.90 6.83 -22.95
CA SER A 232 8.76 7.74 -22.86
C SER A 232 8.50 8.20 -21.43
N ARG A 233 9.42 7.93 -20.49
CA ARG A 233 9.34 8.23 -19.07
C ARG A 233 10.72 8.64 -18.54
N ILE A 234 10.83 9.91 -18.15
CA ILE A 234 12.06 10.51 -17.60
C ILE A 234 12.63 9.81 -16.36
N ASP A 235 11.76 9.09 -15.64
CA ASP A 235 12.03 8.35 -14.41
C ASP A 235 11.26 7.03 -14.55
N THR A 236 11.99 5.94 -14.82
CA THR A 236 11.43 4.65 -15.21
C THR A 236 10.82 3.90 -14.03
N ASP A 237 11.42 3.94 -12.84
CA ASP A 237 10.96 3.21 -11.65
C ASP A 237 10.19 4.08 -10.64
N ASN A 238 10.15 5.40 -10.82
CA ASN A 238 9.50 6.41 -9.96
C ASN A 238 10.11 6.53 -8.55
N ASP A 239 11.41 6.43 -8.43
CA ASP A 239 12.12 6.66 -7.17
C ASP A 239 12.39 8.16 -6.89
N GLY A 240 12.23 9.02 -7.92
CA GLY A 240 12.46 10.45 -7.87
C GLY A 240 13.81 10.92 -8.41
N LEU A 241 14.57 10.04 -9.07
CA LEU A 241 15.74 10.34 -9.90
C LEU A 241 15.37 10.20 -11.38
N ASP A 242 16.01 11.02 -12.21
CA ASP A 242 15.83 10.89 -13.67
C ASP A 242 16.78 9.77 -14.18
N ASP A 243 16.35 8.96 -15.14
CA ASP A 243 17.10 7.78 -15.62
C ASP A 243 18.55 8.13 -15.99
N ARG A 244 18.75 9.31 -16.62
CA ARG A 244 20.08 9.85 -16.95
C ARG A 244 20.99 10.07 -15.75
N GLU A 245 20.48 10.59 -14.64
CA GLU A 245 21.23 10.83 -13.40
C GLU A 245 21.76 9.50 -12.84
N GLU A 246 20.94 8.47 -12.91
CA GLU A 246 21.23 7.16 -12.34
C GLU A 246 22.25 6.39 -13.18
N VAL A 247 22.17 6.45 -14.51
CA VAL A 247 23.15 5.77 -15.38
C VAL A 247 24.50 6.50 -15.48
N ILE A 248 24.54 7.80 -15.14
CA ILE A 248 25.76 8.62 -15.12
C ILE A 248 25.76 9.52 -13.89
N ALA A 249 26.73 9.28 -12.99
CA ALA A 249 26.97 10.12 -11.80
C ALA A 249 26.83 11.62 -12.09
N GLY A 250 25.76 12.21 -11.57
CA GLY A 250 25.46 13.62 -11.79
C GLY A 250 25.53 14.44 -10.51
N GLN A 251 24.40 14.95 -10.03
CA GLN A 251 24.33 15.87 -8.90
C GLN A 251 24.63 15.20 -7.56
N ASP A 252 24.17 13.98 -7.31
CA ASP A 252 24.39 13.26 -6.04
C ASP A 252 25.71 12.47 -6.01
N GLN A 253 26.34 12.30 -7.19
CA GLN A 253 27.59 11.57 -7.40
C GLN A 253 27.48 10.04 -7.32
N TYR A 254 26.28 9.48 -7.24
CA TYR A 254 26.02 8.05 -7.25
C TYR A 254 25.57 7.58 -8.65
N VAL A 255 25.64 6.27 -8.87
CA VAL A 255 25.15 5.61 -10.08
C VAL A 255 24.36 4.42 -9.58
N THR A 256 23.04 4.53 -9.71
CA THR A 256 22.03 3.58 -9.26
C THR A 256 21.44 2.84 -10.47
N ASN A 257 20.52 1.93 -10.21
CA ASN A 257 19.84 1.18 -11.26
C ASN A 257 18.51 1.84 -11.60
N ALA A 258 18.47 2.61 -12.69
CA ALA A 258 17.29 3.31 -13.22
C ALA A 258 16.05 2.48 -13.61
N SER A 259 15.99 1.21 -13.21
CA SER A 259 14.82 0.36 -13.41
C SER A 259 14.41 -0.35 -12.13
N ASP A 260 15.00 0.05 -11.00
CA ASP A 260 14.97 -0.58 -9.71
C ASP A 260 14.97 0.52 -8.64
N VAL A 261 13.81 0.70 -8.02
CA VAL A 261 13.50 1.84 -7.14
C VAL A 261 14.39 1.95 -5.89
N ASP A 262 15.10 0.88 -5.56
CA ASP A 262 15.93 0.69 -4.36
C ASP A 262 17.10 -0.22 -4.78
N SER A 263 18.26 0.38 -5.02
CA SER A 263 19.39 -0.30 -5.65
C SER A 263 20.16 -1.23 -4.70
N ASP A 264 20.00 -1.08 -3.39
CA ASP A 264 20.69 -1.87 -2.37
C ASP A 264 19.78 -2.74 -1.48
N ASP A 265 18.48 -2.74 -1.77
CA ASP A 265 17.43 -3.57 -1.20
C ASP A 265 17.22 -3.33 0.32
N ASP A 266 17.25 -2.06 0.75
CA ASP A 266 17.13 -1.66 2.16
C ASP A 266 15.77 -1.03 2.56
N GLU A 267 14.85 -0.96 1.60
CA GLU A 267 13.50 -0.37 1.67
C GLU A 267 13.46 1.18 1.60
N LEU A 268 14.59 1.86 1.38
CA LEU A 268 14.66 3.28 1.03
C LEU A 268 14.79 3.43 -0.49
N LYS A 269 14.07 4.40 -1.06
CA LYS A 269 14.20 4.69 -2.48
C LYS A 269 15.49 5.45 -2.74
N ASP A 270 16.20 5.14 -3.82
CA ASP A 270 17.50 5.77 -4.12
C ASP A 270 17.39 7.31 -4.11
N GLY A 271 16.36 7.86 -4.77
CA GLY A 271 16.08 9.29 -4.77
C GLY A 271 15.80 9.90 -3.39
N TYR A 272 15.25 9.13 -2.46
CA TYR A 272 14.97 9.53 -1.07
C TYR A 272 16.19 9.48 -0.15
N GLU A 273 17.26 8.82 -0.58
CA GLU A 273 18.53 8.82 0.13
C GLU A 273 19.34 10.07 -0.14
N VAL A 274 19.23 10.62 -1.36
CA VAL A 274 20.16 11.63 -1.86
C VAL A 274 19.52 13.00 -2.09
N LEU A 275 18.64 13.13 -3.09
CA LEU A 275 18.14 14.42 -3.56
C LEU A 275 16.80 14.81 -2.92
N ASN A 276 15.97 13.83 -2.54
CA ASN A 276 14.59 14.00 -2.09
C ASN A 276 14.38 13.49 -0.64
N ILE A 277 15.33 13.74 0.24
CA ILE A 277 15.36 13.25 1.62
C ILE A 277 14.00 13.45 2.36
N PRO A 278 13.35 12.37 2.86
CA PRO A 278 11.95 12.37 3.31
C PRO A 278 11.72 13.10 4.65
N ARG A 279 12.79 13.39 5.40
CA ARG A 279 12.72 14.07 6.71
C ARG A 279 13.71 15.24 6.82
N PRO A 280 13.37 16.30 7.59
CA PRO A 280 14.21 17.48 7.70
C PRO A 280 15.49 17.22 8.52
N TRP A 281 16.54 18.01 8.29
CA TRP A 281 17.82 17.92 9.01
C TRP A 281 18.58 16.59 8.90
N GLN A 282 18.03 15.63 8.17
CA GLN A 282 18.70 14.42 7.78
C GLN A 282 19.76 14.72 6.71
N THR A 283 20.91 14.07 6.81
CA THR A 283 21.91 14.07 5.74
C THR A 283 21.71 12.87 4.83
N ALA A 284 22.17 12.99 3.58
CA ALA A 284 22.02 11.93 2.60
C ALA A 284 22.71 10.63 3.05
N THR A 285 22.05 9.51 2.77
CA THR A 285 22.61 8.15 2.88
C THR A 285 23.25 7.73 1.56
N ASN A 286 23.71 6.50 1.45
CA ASN A 286 24.36 5.96 0.26
C ASN A 286 23.47 4.90 -0.38
N PRO A 287 22.91 5.17 -1.59
CA PRO A 287 21.94 4.28 -2.24
C PRO A 287 22.52 3.00 -2.86
N LEU A 288 23.67 2.57 -2.34
CA LEU A 288 24.41 1.39 -2.77
C LEU A 288 24.99 0.63 -1.56
N ASP A 289 24.63 1.05 -0.35
CA ASP A 289 25.06 0.49 0.92
C ASP A 289 23.89 0.52 1.91
N PRO A 290 23.26 -0.64 2.18
CA PRO A 290 21.98 -0.73 2.89
C PRO A 290 22.08 -0.45 4.41
N ASP A 291 23.20 0.09 4.88
CA ASP A 291 23.54 0.41 6.27
C ASP A 291 24.68 1.44 6.23
N THR A 292 24.35 2.69 5.93
CA THR A 292 25.31 3.75 5.61
C THR A 292 26.21 4.09 6.80
N ASP A 293 25.69 4.05 8.02
CA ASP A 293 26.45 4.38 9.23
C ASP A 293 27.16 3.16 9.87
N GLY A 294 26.81 1.95 9.43
CA GLY A 294 27.46 0.69 9.75
C GLY A 294 27.09 0.15 11.13
N ASP A 295 25.89 0.44 11.61
CA ASP A 295 25.41 0.08 12.94
C ASP A 295 24.45 -1.14 12.98
N LEU A 296 24.28 -1.80 11.82
CA LEU A 296 23.47 -2.99 11.57
C LEU A 296 21.96 -2.75 11.51
N GLN A 297 21.54 -1.49 11.41
CA GLN A 297 20.17 -1.10 11.10
C GLN A 297 20.10 -0.65 9.63
N PRO A 298 19.08 -1.08 8.86
CA PRO A 298 18.93 -0.62 7.47
C PRO A 298 18.47 0.84 7.38
N ASP A 299 18.99 1.59 6.41
CA ASP A 299 18.69 3.03 6.30
C ASP A 299 17.20 3.26 6.03
N GLY A 300 16.60 2.46 5.14
CA GLY A 300 15.16 2.49 4.85
C GLY A 300 14.27 2.24 6.06
N TRP A 301 14.65 1.30 6.92
CA TRP A 301 13.92 1.03 8.16
C TRP A 301 14.05 2.17 9.18
N GLU A 302 15.23 2.77 9.32
CA GLU A 302 15.46 3.91 10.21
C GLU A 302 14.77 5.21 9.75
N MET A 303 14.61 5.37 8.44
CA MET A 303 14.06 6.58 7.82
C MET A 303 12.59 6.49 7.43
N GLN A 304 11.85 5.49 7.94
CA GLN A 304 10.43 5.38 7.70
C GLN A 304 9.66 6.64 8.13
N ILE A 305 8.80 7.09 7.22
CA ILE A 305 7.80 8.14 7.41
C ILE A 305 6.41 7.56 7.20
N THR A 306 5.36 8.27 7.63
CA THR A 306 3.99 7.80 7.47
C THR A 306 3.59 7.81 5.98
N SER A 307 3.38 6.64 5.39
CA SER A 307 2.94 6.46 4.00
C SER A 307 1.77 5.49 3.90
N VAL A 308 0.68 5.92 3.27
CA VAL A 308 -0.46 5.02 2.96
C VAL A 308 -0.17 4.18 1.72
N GLU A 309 0.69 4.68 0.83
CA GLU A 309 1.07 3.96 -0.39
C GLU A 309 1.99 2.79 -0.08
N ASP A 310 2.93 3.01 0.85
CA ASP A 310 3.95 2.02 1.23
C ASP A 310 3.53 1.21 2.49
N ASP A 311 2.34 1.47 3.05
CA ASP A 311 1.81 0.83 4.27
C ASP A 311 2.73 0.96 5.50
N THR A 312 3.43 2.10 5.61
CA THR A 312 4.43 2.35 6.66
C THR A 312 3.89 3.24 7.78
N THR A 313 4.36 2.95 8.99
CA THR A 313 4.21 3.85 10.15
C THR A 313 5.49 4.62 10.37
N SER A 314 5.42 5.83 10.95
CA SER A 314 6.62 6.66 11.11
C SER A 314 7.52 6.18 12.25
N HIS A 315 8.79 5.90 11.94
CA HIS A 315 9.89 5.74 12.89
C HIS A 315 10.63 7.07 13.14
N SER A 316 10.25 8.13 12.42
CA SER A 316 10.94 9.41 12.43
C SER A 316 10.66 10.22 13.71
N LEU A 317 11.25 9.80 14.82
CA LEU A 317 11.17 10.46 16.12
C LEU A 317 12.29 11.49 16.31
N TRP A 318 11.92 12.77 16.38
CA TRP A 318 12.84 13.87 16.68
C TRP A 318 12.84 14.19 18.18
N ILE A 319 14.02 14.14 18.82
CA ILE A 319 14.16 14.39 20.25
C ILE A 319 14.89 15.72 20.45
N ALA A 320 14.20 16.69 21.07
CA ALA A 320 14.73 18.02 21.33
C ALA A 320 14.77 18.34 22.83
N PRO A 321 15.93 18.76 23.38
CA PRO A 321 16.12 18.97 24.83
C PRO A 321 15.56 20.31 25.32
N ASP A 322 15.43 21.27 24.41
CA ASP A 322 14.98 22.64 24.65
C ASP A 322 13.92 23.03 23.61
N ASN A 323 13.24 24.16 23.84
CA ASN A 323 12.29 24.72 22.88
C ASN A 323 12.97 25.00 21.51
N TRP A 324 12.35 24.55 20.42
CA TRP A 324 12.96 24.56 19.08
C TRP A 324 12.00 25.06 17.98
N LEU A 325 12.57 25.40 16.83
CA LEU A 325 11.84 25.87 15.65
C LEU A 325 11.76 24.76 14.59
N PRO A 326 10.56 24.28 14.21
CA PRO A 326 10.43 23.32 13.13
C PRO A 326 10.71 23.95 11.76
N PRO A 327 10.98 23.14 10.72
CA PRO A 327 11.20 23.63 9.37
C PRO A 327 10.04 24.50 8.88
N GLY A 328 10.36 25.62 8.21
CA GLY A 328 9.36 26.58 7.75
C GLY A 328 8.81 27.52 8.83
N CYS A 329 9.13 27.32 10.12
CA CYS A 329 8.73 28.23 11.20
C CYS A 329 9.74 29.37 11.40
N GLN A 330 9.24 30.61 11.51
CA GLN A 330 10.07 31.80 11.73
C GLN A 330 9.92 32.41 13.14
N SER A 331 8.97 31.93 13.95
CA SER A 331 8.63 32.53 15.23
C SER A 331 8.33 31.47 16.30
N MET A 332 9.11 31.50 17.38
CA MET A 332 8.91 30.62 18.54
C MET A 332 7.53 30.77 19.18
N LEU A 333 6.90 31.94 19.05
CA LEU A 333 5.57 32.20 19.63
C LEU A 333 4.42 31.65 18.79
N GLU A 334 4.62 31.45 17.49
CA GLU A 334 3.54 31.07 16.56
C GLU A 334 3.54 29.59 16.22
N CYS A 335 4.74 29.00 16.10
CA CYS A 335 4.92 27.61 15.66
C CYS A 335 6.13 26.93 16.32
N GLY A 336 6.67 27.52 17.40
CA GLY A 336 7.72 26.87 18.18
C GLY A 336 7.20 25.63 18.89
N ARG A 337 8.08 24.65 19.10
CA ARG A 337 7.76 23.39 19.76
C ARG A 337 8.46 23.31 21.12
N ALA A 338 7.77 22.69 22.07
CA ALA A 338 8.30 22.40 23.40
C ALA A 338 9.34 21.25 23.35
N PRO A 339 10.21 21.12 24.35
CA PRO A 339 11.10 19.96 24.48
C PRO A 339 10.30 18.67 24.60
N GLY A 340 10.84 17.58 24.06
CA GLY A 340 10.22 16.26 24.02
C GLY A 340 10.50 15.52 22.71
N GLY A 341 9.83 14.39 22.53
CA GLY A 341 9.83 13.57 21.32
C GLY A 341 8.68 13.94 20.38
N TRP A 342 9.01 14.21 19.12
CA TRP A 342 8.06 14.63 18.09
C TRP A 342 8.19 13.72 16.86
N ILE A 343 7.10 13.05 16.48
CA ILE A 343 7.09 12.21 15.28
C ILE A 343 6.93 13.09 14.04
N TRP A 344 7.72 12.84 13.01
CA TRP A 344 7.61 13.48 11.71
C TRP A 344 6.80 12.60 10.76
N ASP A 345 5.67 13.10 10.26
CA ASP A 345 4.82 12.33 9.36
C ASP A 345 5.28 12.43 7.90
N ASN A 346 5.48 13.65 7.39
CA ASN A 346 5.98 13.98 6.04
C ASN A 346 5.98 15.51 5.87
N TYR A 347 6.49 16.02 4.74
CA TYR A 347 6.48 17.47 4.46
C TYR A 347 5.09 18.12 4.31
N LEU A 348 4.01 17.34 4.14
CA LEU A 348 2.64 17.87 4.06
C LEU A 348 2.01 18.07 5.44
N GLN A 349 2.20 17.11 6.35
CA GLN A 349 1.61 17.12 7.70
C GLN A 349 2.55 17.77 8.74
N GLY A 350 3.85 17.57 8.58
CA GLY A 350 4.89 18.06 9.49
C GLY A 350 5.06 17.19 10.75
N PHE A 351 5.43 17.84 11.85
CA PHE A 351 5.56 17.17 13.15
C PHE A 351 4.18 16.97 13.80
N SER A 352 3.89 15.72 14.16
CA SER A 352 2.69 15.30 14.87
C SER A 352 2.73 15.76 16.34
N SER A 353 1.57 15.74 17.01
CA SER A 353 1.46 16.16 18.41
C SER A 353 0.35 15.40 19.11
N SER A 354 0.50 15.16 20.41
CA SER A 354 -0.55 14.59 21.28
C SER A 354 -1.69 15.58 21.57
N GLY A 355 -1.63 16.80 21.00
CA GLY A 355 -2.62 17.86 21.19
C GLY A 355 -2.25 18.81 22.33
N ASP A 356 -3.24 19.44 22.95
CA ASP A 356 -3.08 20.34 24.10
C ASP A 356 -4.08 19.93 25.20
N PRO A 357 -3.87 18.80 25.90
CA PRO A 357 -4.80 18.32 26.93
C PRO A 357 -4.87 19.25 28.16
N ASP A 358 -3.81 20.01 28.45
CA ASP A 358 -3.74 20.94 29.58
C ASP A 358 -4.29 22.34 29.27
N GLY A 359 -4.56 22.63 27.99
CA GLY A 359 -5.26 23.82 27.51
C GLY A 359 -4.45 25.10 27.65
N ASP A 360 -3.12 25.00 27.62
CA ASP A 360 -2.21 26.14 27.80
C ASP A 360 -1.94 26.91 26.48
N GLY A 361 -2.43 26.37 25.36
CA GLY A 361 -2.30 26.92 24.01
C GLY A 361 -1.01 26.51 23.30
N VAL A 362 -0.21 25.61 23.90
CA VAL A 362 0.99 25.01 23.32
C VAL A 362 0.69 23.54 23.04
N LEU A 363 1.05 23.09 21.84
CA LEU A 363 0.94 21.66 21.52
C LEU A 363 2.00 20.89 22.29
N ASN A 364 1.57 19.78 22.89
CA ASN A 364 2.43 18.86 23.60
C ASN A 364 3.15 17.92 22.62
N PRO A 365 4.38 17.48 22.99
CA PRO A 365 5.10 16.48 22.21
C PRO A 365 4.30 15.17 22.16
N THR A 366 4.63 14.33 21.17
CA THR A 366 4.09 12.97 21.09
C THR A 366 4.53 12.16 22.30
N TYR A 367 5.81 12.31 22.68
CA TYR A 367 6.38 11.66 23.86
C TYR A 367 7.08 12.66 24.77
N THR A 368 6.83 12.54 26.07
CA THR A 368 7.54 13.26 27.12
C THR A 368 8.83 12.54 27.48
N PHE A 369 9.80 13.22 28.10
CA PHE A 369 11.06 12.58 28.50
C PHE A 369 10.91 11.48 29.56
N SER A 370 9.79 11.41 30.27
CA SER A 370 9.51 10.31 31.18
C SER A 370 9.09 9.03 30.47
N GLU A 371 8.60 9.14 29.23
CA GLU A 371 8.16 8.02 28.40
C GLU A 371 9.28 7.50 27.50
N LEU A 372 10.37 8.26 27.33
CA LEU A 372 11.51 7.87 26.49
C LEU A 372 12.69 7.39 27.35
N ASN A 373 13.37 6.32 26.91
CA ASN A 373 14.58 5.84 27.56
C ASN A 373 15.83 6.55 27.01
N LEU A 374 16.09 7.75 27.54
CA LEU A 374 17.23 8.58 27.12
C LEU A 374 18.56 8.19 27.81
N THR A 375 18.67 6.98 28.35
CA THR A 375 19.81 6.59 29.18
C THR A 375 21.05 6.36 28.32
N GLY A 376 21.99 7.31 28.35
CA GLY A 376 23.18 7.27 27.47
C GLY A 376 22.95 7.89 26.10
N PHE A 377 21.74 8.37 25.82
CA PHE A 377 21.39 9.10 24.61
C PHE A 377 21.90 10.55 24.69
N THR A 378 22.89 10.91 23.88
CA THR A 378 23.45 12.27 23.89
C THR A 378 22.73 13.18 22.91
N ILE A 379 22.01 14.18 23.42
CA ILE A 379 21.21 15.09 22.60
C ILE A 379 21.97 16.43 22.39
N PRO A 380 22.24 16.84 21.14
CA PRO A 380 22.78 18.17 20.83
C PRO A 380 21.78 19.30 21.19
N GLU A 381 22.25 20.55 21.30
CA GLU A 381 21.39 21.71 21.65
C GLU A 381 20.16 21.87 20.72
N ASN A 382 20.26 21.46 19.46
CA ASN A 382 19.18 21.57 18.49
C ASN A 382 18.27 20.34 18.40
N GLY A 383 18.59 19.25 19.11
CA GLY A 383 17.97 17.93 18.96
C GLY A 383 18.71 17.00 17.99
N ARG A 384 18.26 15.75 17.93
CA ARG A 384 18.65 14.74 16.93
C ARG A 384 17.52 13.73 16.69
N TRP A 385 17.59 13.00 15.57
CA TRP A 385 16.72 11.84 15.33
C TRP A 385 17.06 10.71 16.30
N ALA A 386 16.04 9.95 16.71
CA ALA A 386 16.22 8.75 17.53
C ALA A 386 17.02 7.67 16.80
N LEU A 387 16.73 7.50 15.50
CA LEU A 387 17.39 6.64 14.53
C LEU A 387 17.98 7.53 13.43
N ASP A 388 19.27 7.45 13.16
CA ASP A 388 19.96 8.31 12.19
C ASP A 388 20.98 7.53 11.34
N PRO A 389 20.58 7.06 10.14
CA PRO A 389 21.45 6.26 9.26
C PRO A 389 22.56 7.06 8.60
N SER A 390 22.66 8.37 8.87
CA SER A 390 23.65 9.22 8.24
C SER A 390 25.07 8.78 8.57
N PHE A 391 25.95 8.74 7.56
CA PHE A 391 27.36 8.43 7.78
C PHE A 391 28.00 9.29 8.90
N GLY A 392 28.43 8.64 9.98
CA GLY A 392 29.07 9.30 11.12
C GLY A 392 28.11 9.99 12.09
N SER A 393 26.83 9.61 12.07
CA SER A 393 25.83 9.83 13.11
C SER A 393 26.32 9.32 14.48
N LEU A 394 25.53 9.59 15.51
CA LEU A 394 25.79 9.01 16.84
C LEU A 394 25.13 7.62 16.86
N PRO A 395 25.82 6.57 17.35
CA PRO A 395 25.28 5.21 17.33
C PRO A 395 23.92 5.15 18.03
N ASP A 396 22.94 4.45 17.48
CA ASP A 396 21.63 4.34 18.09
C ASP A 396 20.98 2.95 18.14
N SER A 397 21.52 1.96 17.42
CA SER A 397 21.17 0.53 17.53
C SER A 397 21.00 -0.05 18.94
N SER A 398 21.74 0.45 19.94
CA SER A 398 21.67 -0.05 21.32
C SER A 398 20.68 0.69 22.23
N PHE A 399 20.05 1.74 21.72
CA PHE A 399 18.99 2.43 22.45
C PHE A 399 17.67 1.71 22.27
N ASP A 400 16.75 2.03 23.17
CA ASP A 400 15.38 1.56 23.25
C ASP A 400 14.62 2.89 23.31
N ALA A 401 14.06 3.34 22.19
CA ALA A 401 13.65 4.74 22.09
C ALA A 401 12.34 5.00 22.84
N ASP A 402 11.43 4.03 22.84
CA ASP A 402 10.08 4.08 23.42
C ASP A 402 9.95 3.42 24.79
N ASN A 403 11.04 2.88 25.35
CA ASN A 403 11.15 2.35 26.70
C ASN A 403 10.28 1.10 26.95
N ASP A 404 10.21 0.21 25.97
CA ASP A 404 9.44 -1.04 26.02
C ASP A 404 10.28 -2.26 26.45
N SER A 405 11.59 -2.07 26.68
CA SER A 405 12.60 -3.10 26.97
C SER A 405 13.18 -3.85 25.75
N LEU A 406 12.87 -3.43 24.53
CA LEU A 406 13.44 -3.94 23.29
C LEU A 406 14.36 -2.87 22.68
N PRO A 407 15.67 -3.13 22.49
CA PRO A 407 16.53 -2.16 21.82
C PRO A 407 16.28 -2.16 20.31
N ASN A 408 16.44 -1.01 19.66
CA ASN A 408 16.20 -0.80 18.22
C ASN A 408 16.81 -1.89 17.33
N LEU A 409 18.03 -2.36 17.62
CA LEU A 409 18.68 -3.44 16.84
C LEU A 409 17.93 -4.78 16.86
N MET A 410 17.11 -5.04 17.89
CA MET A 410 16.26 -6.22 17.98
C MET A 410 14.93 -6.04 17.25
N GLU A 411 14.58 -4.81 16.90
CA GLU A 411 13.32 -4.44 16.27
C GLU A 411 13.40 -4.44 14.73
N ILE A 412 14.62 -4.44 14.19
CA ILE A 412 14.84 -4.50 12.73
C ILE A 412 14.10 -5.68 12.06
N PRO A 413 13.79 -5.59 10.75
CA PRO A 413 12.99 -6.61 10.05
C PRO A 413 13.57 -8.03 10.08
N SER A 414 14.90 -8.14 10.14
CA SER A 414 15.59 -9.44 10.24
C SER A 414 15.47 -10.12 11.60
N ARG A 415 14.84 -9.46 12.59
CA ARG A 415 14.67 -9.90 13.97
C ARG A 415 13.18 -10.02 14.31
N TRP A 416 12.64 -9.08 15.08
CA TRP A 416 11.24 -9.07 15.52
C TRP A 416 10.35 -8.26 14.58
N ASP A 417 10.91 -7.28 13.86
CA ASP A 417 10.19 -6.49 12.87
C ASP A 417 9.08 -5.65 13.51
N THR A 418 9.47 -4.90 14.55
CA THR A 418 8.63 -4.05 15.39
C THR A 418 8.96 -2.56 15.17
N ASN A 419 8.14 -1.68 15.72
CA ASN A 419 8.28 -0.24 15.58
C ASN A 419 9.08 0.35 16.77
N PRO A 420 10.32 0.82 16.55
CA PRO A 420 11.24 1.25 17.61
C PRO A 420 10.86 2.55 18.32
N VAL A 421 9.75 3.17 17.95
CA VAL A 421 9.25 4.39 18.57
C VAL A 421 7.83 4.23 19.07
N ARG A 422 7.32 3.00 19.15
CA ARG A 422 5.99 2.67 19.64
C ARG A 422 6.02 1.34 20.39
N VAL A 423 5.81 1.47 21.71
CA VAL A 423 5.85 0.40 22.72
C VAL A 423 5.11 -0.89 22.37
N ASP A 424 3.99 -0.78 21.66
CA ASP A 424 3.08 -1.88 21.31
C ASP A 424 2.84 -1.79 19.81
N THR A 425 3.45 -2.73 19.07
CA THR A 425 3.50 -2.69 17.62
C THR A 425 2.21 -3.15 16.97
N ASP A 426 1.57 -4.19 17.49
CA ASP A 426 0.39 -4.79 16.88
C ASP A 426 -0.94 -4.32 17.50
N GLY A 427 -0.87 -3.64 18.64
CA GLY A 427 -1.98 -2.98 19.31
C GLY A 427 -2.77 -3.89 20.24
N ASP A 428 -2.17 -4.97 20.74
CA ASP A 428 -2.80 -5.96 21.61
C ASP A 428 -2.70 -5.61 23.12
N LEU A 429 -2.10 -4.46 23.45
CA LEU A 429 -1.83 -3.90 24.79
C LEU A 429 -0.59 -4.47 25.51
N LEU A 430 0.16 -5.38 24.89
CA LEU A 430 1.44 -5.86 25.39
C LEU A 430 2.59 -5.05 24.80
N PRO A 431 3.64 -4.74 25.60
CA PRO A 431 4.85 -4.15 25.03
C PRO A 431 5.70 -5.17 24.27
N ASP A 432 6.28 -4.75 23.14
CA ASP A 432 7.04 -5.65 22.25
C ASP A 432 8.18 -6.35 23.02
N GLY A 433 8.95 -5.60 23.82
CA GLY A 433 10.01 -6.14 24.67
C GLY A 433 9.55 -7.13 25.75
N TRP A 434 8.31 -7.00 26.25
CA TRP A 434 7.72 -7.95 27.18
C TRP A 434 7.37 -9.26 26.48
N GLU A 435 6.75 -9.18 25.31
CA GLU A 435 6.39 -10.35 24.50
C GLU A 435 7.63 -11.14 24.09
N VAL A 436 8.66 -10.47 23.56
CA VAL A 436 9.94 -11.11 23.17
C VAL A 436 10.54 -11.92 24.32
N MET A 437 10.52 -11.36 25.54
CA MET A 437 11.07 -12.03 26.73
C MET A 437 10.31 -13.31 27.07
N HIS A 438 8.97 -13.25 27.10
CA HIS A 438 8.13 -14.38 27.49
C HIS A 438 7.99 -15.40 26.37
N ASN A 439 8.06 -14.97 25.12
CA ASN A 439 8.10 -15.83 23.96
C ASN A 439 9.37 -16.70 23.93
N GLU A 440 10.55 -16.11 24.18
CA GLU A 440 11.80 -16.89 24.30
C GLU A 440 11.69 -17.95 25.41
N PHE A 441 11.04 -17.61 26.52
CA PHE A 441 10.76 -18.55 27.61
C PHE A 441 9.80 -19.67 27.17
N ALA A 442 8.70 -19.32 26.50
CA ALA A 442 7.70 -20.26 25.98
C ALA A 442 8.30 -21.27 25.00
N VAL A 443 9.13 -20.82 24.06
CA VAL A 443 9.79 -21.69 23.07
C VAL A 443 10.83 -22.61 23.73
N THR A 444 11.54 -22.13 24.75
CA THR A 444 12.63 -22.87 25.39
C THR A 444 12.14 -23.86 26.45
N TYR A 445 11.16 -23.46 27.25
CA TYR A 445 10.71 -24.16 28.45
C TYR A 445 9.22 -24.51 28.44
N GLY A 446 8.41 -23.79 27.67
CA GLY A 446 7.01 -24.08 27.48
C GLY A 446 6.81 -25.41 26.76
N ASN A 447 5.86 -26.20 27.24
CA ASN A 447 5.40 -27.40 26.54
C ASN A 447 4.17 -27.05 25.67
N ILE A 448 4.24 -25.88 25.02
CA ILE A 448 3.19 -25.29 24.19
C ILE A 448 3.39 -25.79 22.76
N THR A 449 2.30 -26.16 22.10
CA THR A 449 2.35 -26.52 20.67
C THR A 449 2.59 -25.25 19.87
N LEU A 450 3.76 -25.18 19.21
CA LEU A 450 4.15 -24.06 18.36
C LEU A 450 3.01 -23.60 17.44
N SER A 451 2.82 -22.28 17.43
CA SER A 451 1.77 -21.54 16.75
C SER A 451 1.95 -21.55 15.21
N VAL A 452 1.02 -20.91 14.50
CA VAL A 452 1.02 -20.68 13.05
C VAL A 452 2.30 -19.97 12.57
N THR A 453 2.90 -19.12 13.39
CA THR A 453 4.19 -18.50 13.08
C THR A 453 5.30 -19.24 13.80
N GLU A 454 6.37 -19.54 13.08
CA GLU A 454 7.52 -20.28 13.61
C GLU A 454 8.27 -19.51 14.74
N ARG A 455 7.73 -18.37 15.20
CA ARG A 455 8.25 -17.45 16.20
C ARG A 455 7.66 -17.65 17.60
N GLY A 456 6.48 -18.25 17.77
CA GLY A 456 5.91 -18.62 19.07
C GLY A 456 4.55 -17.97 19.38
N PRO A 457 4.04 -18.06 20.63
CA PRO A 457 2.68 -17.64 20.98
C PRO A 457 2.53 -16.15 21.38
N LEU A 458 3.62 -15.37 21.36
CA LEU A 458 3.64 -13.94 21.71
C LEU A 458 4.62 -13.24 20.74
N ASP A 459 4.25 -13.16 19.46
CA ASP A 459 5.05 -12.52 18.42
C ASP A 459 4.60 -11.06 18.26
N PRO A 460 5.39 -10.07 18.69
CA PRO A 460 4.98 -8.65 18.86
C PRO A 460 4.58 -7.93 17.56
N LYS A 461 4.75 -8.59 16.41
CA LYS A 461 4.29 -8.07 15.11
C LYS A 461 2.83 -8.45 14.84
N MET A 462 2.24 -9.34 15.62
CA MET A 462 0.98 -10.01 15.30
C MET A 462 0.03 -10.05 16.49
N ILE A 463 -1.06 -9.30 16.35
CA ILE A 463 -2.14 -9.22 17.33
C ILE A 463 -2.72 -10.58 17.77
N ASP A 464 -2.65 -11.62 16.95
CA ASP A 464 -3.11 -12.99 17.24
C ASP A 464 -2.06 -13.96 16.67
N SER A 465 -1.13 -14.37 17.52
CA SER A 465 0.03 -15.14 17.11
C SER A 465 -0.28 -16.58 16.76
N ASP A 466 -1.29 -17.18 17.39
CA ASP A 466 -1.62 -18.60 17.23
C ASP A 466 -2.77 -18.87 16.24
N GLY A 467 -3.49 -17.81 15.85
CA GLY A 467 -4.56 -17.81 14.88
C GLY A 467 -5.87 -18.41 15.38
N ASP A 468 -6.08 -18.49 16.70
CA ASP A 468 -7.31 -19.02 17.29
C ASP A 468 -8.46 -17.99 17.36
N GLY A 469 -8.14 -16.71 17.13
CA GLY A 469 -9.06 -15.58 17.08
C GLY A 469 -9.21 -14.80 18.39
N VAL A 470 -8.39 -15.09 19.40
CA VAL A 470 -8.14 -14.24 20.58
C VAL A 470 -6.84 -13.46 20.35
N ASP A 471 -6.76 -12.21 20.81
CA ASP A 471 -5.51 -11.46 20.73
C ASP A 471 -4.56 -11.85 21.85
N ASP A 472 -3.25 -11.80 21.59
CA ASP A 472 -2.21 -12.28 22.49
C ASP A 472 -2.35 -11.64 23.90
N GLY A 473 -2.65 -10.34 23.97
CA GLY A 473 -2.97 -9.64 25.21
C GLY A 473 -4.18 -10.15 26.00
N SER A 474 -5.24 -10.65 25.34
CA SER A 474 -6.43 -11.21 26.04
C SER A 474 -6.38 -12.73 26.19
N GLU A 475 -5.30 -13.40 25.78
CA GLU A 475 -5.13 -14.82 26.00
C GLU A 475 -4.77 -15.15 27.46
N ASP A 476 -5.15 -16.34 27.91
CA ASP A 476 -4.71 -16.97 29.16
C ASP A 476 -4.00 -18.28 28.80
N LEU A 477 -2.70 -18.16 28.52
CA LEU A 477 -1.89 -19.24 27.93
C LEU A 477 -1.65 -20.40 28.90
N ASP A 478 -1.58 -20.15 30.20
CA ASP A 478 -1.27 -21.15 31.21
C ASP A 478 -2.48 -21.59 32.06
N SER A 479 -3.64 -20.96 31.85
CA SER A 479 -4.94 -21.26 32.44
C SER A 479 -4.92 -21.21 33.97
N ASP A 480 -4.29 -20.18 34.52
CA ASP A 480 -4.08 -20.02 35.95
C ASP A 480 -5.15 -19.15 36.66
N GLY A 481 -6.13 -18.67 35.90
CA GLY A 481 -7.29 -17.95 36.41
C GLY A 481 -8.10 -18.70 37.47
N LEU A 482 -9.11 -18.03 38.03
CA LEU A 482 -9.93 -18.62 39.08
C LEU A 482 -10.81 -19.74 38.55
N ASN A 483 -10.91 -20.82 39.33
CA ASN A 483 -11.73 -21.94 38.93
C ASN A 483 -13.23 -21.59 38.88
N VAL A 484 -13.76 -21.39 37.67
CA VAL A 484 -15.15 -20.98 37.40
C VAL A 484 -16.17 -21.85 38.10
N LEU A 485 -15.95 -23.17 38.18
CA LEU A 485 -16.88 -24.08 38.88
C LEU A 485 -16.95 -23.76 40.38
N HIS A 486 -15.85 -23.36 41.01
CA HIS A 486 -15.85 -22.92 42.40
C HIS A 486 -16.57 -21.58 42.55
N LEU A 487 -16.38 -20.64 41.62
CA LEU A 487 -17.10 -19.36 41.59
C LEU A 487 -18.60 -19.56 41.45
N MET A 488 -19.06 -20.42 40.51
CA MET A 488 -20.48 -20.74 40.33
C MET A 488 -21.09 -21.35 41.60
N ASN A 489 -20.38 -22.26 42.28
CA ASN A 489 -20.85 -22.81 43.55
C ASN A 489 -20.87 -21.78 44.70
N LYS A 490 -20.05 -20.74 44.61
CA LYS A 490 -19.92 -19.67 45.61
C LYS A 490 -20.99 -18.59 45.44
N TYR A 491 -21.17 -18.06 44.22
CA TYR A 491 -22.05 -16.92 43.91
C TYR A 491 -23.41 -17.33 43.34
N CYS A 492 -23.53 -18.54 42.78
CA CYS A 492 -24.79 -19.07 42.24
C CYS A 492 -25.03 -20.54 42.66
N PRO A 493 -25.13 -20.87 43.97
CA PRO A 493 -25.25 -22.26 44.42
C PRO A 493 -26.37 -23.09 43.77
N GLY A 494 -27.41 -22.43 43.25
CA GLY A 494 -28.52 -23.05 42.51
C GLY A 494 -28.32 -23.20 40.99
N TRP A 495 -27.12 -22.92 40.45
CA TRP A 495 -26.83 -22.91 39.00
C TRP A 495 -27.18 -24.24 38.28
N ASN A 496 -27.19 -25.35 39.02
CA ASN A 496 -27.49 -26.68 38.49
C ASN A 496 -28.95 -27.13 38.71
N ASP A 497 -29.80 -26.31 39.33
CA ASP A 497 -31.21 -26.61 39.59
C ASP A 497 -32.14 -25.69 38.78
N PRO A 498 -32.71 -26.17 37.65
CA PRO A 498 -33.60 -25.37 36.81
C PRO A 498 -34.95 -25.03 37.50
N GLN A 499 -35.22 -25.55 38.70
CA GLN A 499 -36.43 -25.24 39.47
C GLN A 499 -36.20 -24.22 40.58
N ASN A 500 -34.95 -23.91 40.93
CA ASN A 500 -34.61 -22.98 42.02
C ASN A 500 -33.17 -22.44 41.90
N SER A 501 -32.95 -21.42 41.06
CA SER A 501 -31.68 -20.71 40.96
C SER A 501 -31.58 -19.63 42.06
N ALA A 502 -31.04 -20.00 43.22
CA ALA A 502 -30.62 -19.02 44.21
C ALA A 502 -29.22 -18.50 43.81
N CYS A 503 -29.19 -17.38 43.07
CA CYS A 503 -27.96 -16.80 42.55
C CYS A 503 -27.85 -15.32 42.93
N HIS A 504 -26.70 -14.97 43.50
CA HIS A 504 -26.30 -13.60 43.80
C HIS A 504 -25.69 -12.93 42.55
N ILE A 505 -24.99 -13.73 41.73
CA ILE A 505 -24.50 -13.36 40.40
C ILE A 505 -24.96 -14.44 39.42
N ASP A 506 -25.86 -14.08 38.52
CA ASP A 506 -26.54 -15.03 37.62
C ASP A 506 -25.77 -15.18 36.30
N PRO A 507 -25.20 -16.38 35.99
CA PRO A 507 -24.42 -16.61 34.78
C PRO A 507 -25.23 -16.46 33.48
N ASP A 508 -26.56 -16.58 33.54
CA ASP A 508 -27.42 -16.41 32.35
C ASP A 508 -27.61 -14.92 31.99
N THR A 509 -27.19 -14.01 32.87
CA THR A 509 -27.18 -12.56 32.59
C THR A 509 -25.86 -12.16 31.94
N SER A 510 -25.89 -11.16 31.07
CA SER A 510 -24.68 -10.69 30.38
C SER A 510 -23.58 -10.25 31.35
N SER A 511 -23.95 -9.58 32.44
CA SER A 511 -23.03 -9.13 33.50
C SER A 511 -22.51 -10.28 34.38
N GLY A 512 -23.27 -11.37 34.48
CA GLY A 512 -22.86 -12.52 35.28
C GLY A 512 -21.99 -13.48 34.49
N SER A 513 -22.27 -13.72 33.20
CA SER A 513 -21.35 -14.45 32.32
C SER A 513 -19.99 -13.76 32.31
N SER A 514 -19.96 -12.45 32.07
CA SER A 514 -18.71 -11.69 32.07
C SER A 514 -17.95 -11.81 33.40
N PHE A 515 -18.62 -11.79 34.56
CA PHE A 515 -17.95 -12.00 35.86
C PHE A 515 -17.23 -13.35 35.96
N TYR A 516 -17.86 -14.42 35.49
CA TYR A 516 -17.27 -15.76 35.59
C TYR A 516 -16.20 -16.00 34.52
N ASP A 517 -16.40 -15.45 33.33
CA ASP A 517 -15.47 -15.57 32.21
C ASP A 517 -14.19 -14.76 32.49
N ASP A 518 -14.34 -13.50 32.92
CA ASP A 518 -13.25 -12.58 33.30
C ASP A 518 -12.40 -13.13 34.45
N LEU A 519 -13.03 -13.58 35.53
CA LEU A 519 -12.28 -14.21 36.63
C LEU A 519 -11.68 -15.58 36.26
N GLY A 520 -12.24 -16.23 35.24
CA GLY A 520 -11.81 -17.55 34.78
C GLY A 520 -10.58 -17.52 33.90
N ASN A 521 -10.34 -16.40 33.23
CA ASN A 521 -9.25 -16.18 32.29
C ASN A 521 -8.38 -15.04 32.82
N TYR A 522 -7.24 -15.36 33.42
CA TYR A 522 -6.30 -14.33 33.83
C TYR A 522 -5.43 -14.00 32.63
N THR A 523 -5.66 -12.84 32.04
CA THR A 523 -5.10 -12.54 30.70
C THR A 523 -3.64 -12.13 30.77
N ASN A 524 -2.89 -12.37 29.69
CA ASN A 524 -1.49 -11.96 29.55
C ASN A 524 -1.29 -10.47 29.83
N TYR A 525 -2.25 -9.61 29.44
CA TYR A 525 -2.22 -8.19 29.76
C TYR A 525 -2.38 -7.90 31.26
N GLU A 526 -3.27 -8.63 31.95
CA GLU A 526 -3.39 -8.50 33.41
C GLU A 526 -2.12 -8.98 34.12
N GLU A 527 -1.44 -9.99 33.58
CA GLU A 527 -0.16 -10.43 34.10
C GLU A 527 0.94 -9.39 33.93
N PHE A 528 1.02 -8.76 32.75
CA PHE A 528 1.90 -7.63 32.51
C PHE A 528 1.67 -6.51 33.54
N GLN A 529 0.40 -6.16 33.81
CA GLN A 529 0.06 -5.12 34.79
C GLN A 529 0.46 -5.46 36.23
N ASN A 530 0.38 -6.75 36.61
CA ASN A 530 0.65 -7.21 37.97
C ASN A 530 2.07 -7.75 38.16
N GLY A 531 2.85 -7.91 37.08
CA GLY A 531 4.21 -8.42 37.11
C GLY A 531 4.31 -9.93 37.36
N THR A 532 3.31 -10.69 36.89
CA THR A 532 3.27 -12.17 36.89
C THR A 532 3.66 -12.71 35.51
N HIS A 533 3.65 -14.02 35.29
CA HIS A 533 4.31 -14.65 34.14
C HIS A 533 3.36 -15.50 33.28
N PRO A 534 3.16 -15.16 31.99
CA PRO A 534 2.12 -15.75 31.10
C PRO A 534 2.28 -17.19 30.67
N ILE A 535 3.33 -17.83 31.13
CA ILE A 535 3.65 -19.22 30.77
C ILE A 535 3.73 -20.08 32.03
N LEU A 536 3.81 -19.44 33.21
CA LEU A 536 4.03 -20.09 34.49
C LEU A 536 2.90 -19.71 35.43
N ASN A 537 2.02 -20.68 35.64
CA ASN A 537 0.85 -20.54 36.48
C ASN A 537 1.12 -20.31 37.99
N ASP A 538 2.35 -20.06 38.41
CA ASP A 538 2.80 -19.82 39.79
C ASP A 538 4.18 -19.14 39.70
N THR A 539 4.18 -17.82 39.57
CA THR A 539 5.37 -17.00 39.31
C THR A 539 6.36 -17.03 40.48
N ASP A 540 5.87 -17.01 41.72
CA ASP A 540 6.71 -16.90 42.91
C ASP A 540 7.04 -18.26 43.57
N GLY A 541 6.37 -19.32 43.13
CA GLY A 541 6.60 -20.71 43.52
C GLY A 541 6.02 -21.07 44.88
N ASP A 542 5.04 -20.32 45.39
CA ASP A 542 4.43 -20.54 46.70
C ASP A 542 3.25 -21.53 46.70
N LEU A 543 2.89 -22.05 45.51
CA LEU A 543 1.80 -22.98 45.21
C LEU A 543 0.41 -22.34 45.05
N TRP A 544 0.31 -21.02 45.01
CA TRP A 544 -0.89 -20.31 44.56
C TRP A 544 -0.76 -19.99 43.07
N LEU A 545 -1.90 -19.92 42.40
CA LEU A 545 -1.94 -19.49 41.00
C LEU A 545 -1.99 -17.96 40.96
N ASP A 546 -1.31 -17.34 40.00
CA ASP A 546 -1.10 -15.88 39.98
C ASP A 546 -2.44 -15.13 39.93
N GLY A 547 -3.36 -15.58 39.05
CA GLY A 547 -4.72 -15.02 39.00
C GLY A 547 -5.48 -15.13 40.33
N SER A 548 -5.26 -16.21 41.08
CA SER A 548 -5.81 -16.35 42.44
C SER A 548 -5.10 -15.47 43.45
N GLU A 549 -3.80 -15.26 43.34
CA GLU A 549 -3.05 -14.39 44.24
C GLU A 549 -3.51 -12.95 44.11
N VAL A 550 -3.48 -12.41 42.88
CA VAL A 550 -3.88 -11.03 42.59
C VAL A 550 -5.31 -10.77 43.03
N TYR A 551 -6.23 -11.70 42.76
CA TYR A 551 -7.62 -11.55 43.16
C TYR A 551 -7.80 -11.48 44.69
N HIS A 552 -7.08 -12.29 45.47
CA HIS A 552 -7.25 -12.42 46.93
C HIS A 552 -6.35 -11.48 47.77
N GLN A 553 -5.62 -10.58 47.13
CA GLN A 553 -4.88 -9.53 47.82
C GLN A 553 -5.83 -8.59 48.58
N ASP A 554 -5.32 -7.95 49.62
CA ASP A 554 -6.00 -6.94 50.44
C ASP A 554 -5.06 -5.72 50.50
N GLN A 555 -5.16 -4.86 49.48
CA GLN A 555 -4.18 -3.78 49.25
C GLN A 555 -4.23 -2.69 50.33
N ASP A 556 -5.41 -2.39 50.89
CA ASP A 556 -5.59 -1.35 51.90
C ASP A 556 -5.81 -1.87 53.34
N GLY A 557 -5.96 -3.18 53.50
CA GLY A 557 -6.07 -3.86 54.80
C GLY A 557 -7.46 -3.78 55.43
N ASP A 558 -8.52 -3.54 54.64
CA ASP A 558 -9.89 -3.44 55.15
C ASP A 558 -10.63 -4.80 55.26
N SER A 559 -9.94 -5.87 54.82
CA SER A 559 -10.39 -7.25 54.76
C SER A 559 -11.43 -7.56 53.68
N MET A 560 -11.53 -6.73 52.64
CA MET A 560 -12.07 -7.10 51.33
C MET A 560 -10.95 -7.63 50.44
N TRP A 561 -11.33 -8.19 49.30
CA TRP A 561 -10.37 -8.72 48.32
C TRP A 561 -10.29 -7.75 47.16
N SER A 562 -9.09 -7.35 46.77
CA SER A 562 -8.85 -6.30 45.79
C SER A 562 -9.45 -6.62 44.42
N GLY A 563 -9.39 -7.89 43.97
CA GLY A 563 -10.05 -8.29 42.72
C GLY A 563 -11.59 -8.25 42.80
N TRP A 564 -12.17 -8.48 43.98
CA TRP A 564 -13.61 -8.34 44.19
C TRP A 564 -14.02 -6.87 44.20
N GLU A 565 -13.23 -6.01 44.83
CA GLU A 565 -13.46 -4.56 44.86
C GLU A 565 -13.41 -3.96 43.46
N TYR A 566 -12.34 -4.29 42.70
CA TYR A 566 -12.16 -3.85 41.33
C TYR A 566 -13.36 -4.20 40.44
N PHE A 567 -13.82 -5.45 40.48
CA PHE A 567 -14.97 -5.89 39.68
C PHE A 567 -16.26 -5.11 39.98
N PHE A 568 -16.52 -4.77 41.25
CA PHE A 568 -17.71 -4.01 41.65
C PHE A 568 -17.51 -2.48 41.58
N GLY A 569 -16.38 -2.00 41.07
CA GLY A 569 -16.07 -0.57 40.96
C GLY A 569 -15.85 0.11 42.30
N LEU A 570 -15.45 -0.66 43.30
CA LEU A 570 -14.90 -0.17 44.57
C LEU A 570 -13.40 0.13 44.38
N ASP A 571 -12.79 0.91 45.27
CA ASP A 571 -11.39 1.33 45.15
C ASP A 571 -10.53 0.46 46.08
N PRO A 572 -9.73 -0.49 45.54
CA PRO A 572 -8.89 -1.39 46.36
C PRO A 572 -7.85 -0.69 47.24
N ASN A 573 -7.66 0.62 47.06
CA ASN A 573 -6.75 1.45 47.85
C ASN A 573 -7.47 2.37 48.85
N ASP A 574 -8.81 2.38 48.92
CA ASP A 574 -9.60 3.18 49.85
C ASP A 574 -10.37 2.33 50.87
N PRO A 575 -9.84 2.16 52.10
CA PRO A 575 -10.41 1.25 53.10
C PRO A 575 -11.73 1.76 53.70
N SER A 576 -12.20 2.92 53.24
CA SER A 576 -13.45 3.52 53.70
C SER A 576 -14.68 2.95 52.98
N ASP A 577 -14.51 2.43 51.77
CA ASP A 577 -15.61 1.90 50.97
C ASP A 577 -16.15 0.56 51.50
N ALA A 578 -15.37 -0.22 52.24
CA ALA A 578 -15.83 -1.38 53.02
C ALA A 578 -17.03 -1.07 53.92
N SER A 579 -17.10 0.16 54.42
CA SER A 579 -18.13 0.62 55.35
C SER A 579 -19.36 1.22 54.67
N ILE A 580 -19.31 1.38 53.35
CA ILE A 580 -20.40 1.92 52.54
C ILE A 580 -21.40 0.79 52.21
N ASP A 581 -22.67 1.17 52.12
CA ASP A 581 -23.78 0.34 51.63
C ASP A 581 -24.15 0.91 50.25
N SER A 582 -23.63 0.28 49.20
CA SER A 582 -23.62 0.85 47.84
C SER A 582 -24.97 0.76 47.14
N ASP A 583 -25.78 -0.26 47.46
CA ASP A 583 -27.11 -0.49 46.87
C ASP A 583 -28.29 -0.13 47.80
N ALA A 584 -27.99 0.29 49.03
CA ALA A 584 -28.93 0.71 50.05
C ALA A 584 -29.88 -0.39 50.56
N ASP A 585 -29.41 -1.65 50.57
CA ASP A 585 -30.14 -2.80 51.11
C ASP A 585 -29.99 -2.98 52.63
N GLY A 586 -29.07 -2.23 53.25
CA GLY A 586 -28.78 -2.23 54.68
C GLY A 586 -27.56 -3.06 55.09
N TYR A 587 -26.80 -3.62 54.15
CA TYR A 587 -25.54 -4.32 54.36
C TYR A 587 -24.38 -3.52 53.77
N THR A 588 -23.19 -3.62 54.38
CA THR A 588 -22.01 -2.90 53.89
C THR A 588 -21.26 -3.74 52.86
N ASN A 589 -20.49 -3.13 51.98
CA ASN A 589 -19.67 -3.81 50.98
C ASN A 589 -18.82 -4.94 51.59
N LYS A 590 -18.17 -4.68 52.74
CA LYS A 590 -17.40 -5.70 53.49
C LYS A 590 -18.23 -6.90 53.94
N CYS A 591 -19.47 -6.65 54.37
CA CYS A 591 -20.39 -7.70 54.79
C CYS A 591 -20.80 -8.56 53.59
N GLU A 592 -21.01 -7.94 52.44
CA GLU A 592 -21.38 -8.61 51.21
C GLU A 592 -20.24 -9.41 50.60
N ASN A 593 -19.02 -8.88 50.60
CA ASN A 593 -17.81 -9.60 50.22
C ASN A 593 -17.67 -10.91 51.04
N LYS A 594 -17.82 -10.82 52.38
CA LYS A 594 -17.75 -11.97 53.30
C LYS A 594 -18.80 -13.06 53.02
N TYR A 595 -19.98 -12.66 52.53
CA TYR A 595 -21.10 -13.58 52.29
C TYR A 595 -21.37 -13.84 50.81
N ASN A 596 -20.51 -13.34 49.91
CA ASN A 596 -20.54 -13.54 48.47
C ASN A 596 -21.83 -13.03 47.81
N THR A 597 -22.33 -11.88 48.27
CA THR A 597 -23.49 -11.20 47.69
C THR A 597 -23.05 -10.07 46.75
N ASN A 598 -24.00 -9.43 46.06
CA ASN A 598 -23.68 -8.45 45.01
C ASN A 598 -23.96 -7.04 45.54
N PRO A 599 -22.93 -6.21 45.79
CA PRO A 599 -23.06 -4.94 46.50
C PRO A 599 -23.71 -3.82 45.69
N LEU A 600 -24.02 -4.08 44.42
CA LEU A 600 -24.69 -3.13 43.54
C LEU A 600 -26.14 -3.54 43.27
N ASN A 601 -26.61 -4.64 43.85
CA ASN A 601 -27.94 -5.19 43.58
C ASN A 601 -28.74 -5.37 44.87
N PRO A 602 -29.73 -4.50 45.14
CA PRO A 602 -30.47 -4.49 46.41
C PRO A 602 -31.39 -5.71 46.63
N LEU A 603 -31.43 -6.64 45.66
CA LEU A 603 -32.12 -7.92 45.77
C LEU A 603 -31.16 -9.07 46.14
N SER A 604 -29.86 -8.83 46.19
CA SER A 604 -28.81 -9.80 46.46
C SER A 604 -28.18 -9.52 47.82
N PHE A 605 -28.80 -10.05 48.87
CA PHE A 605 -28.41 -9.74 50.25
C PHE A 605 -28.13 -10.98 51.09
N PRO A 606 -27.33 -10.87 52.17
CA PRO A 606 -27.07 -11.98 53.07
C PRO A 606 -28.36 -12.60 53.67
N GLY A 607 -28.41 -13.92 53.69
CA GLY A 607 -29.54 -14.71 54.17
C GLY A 607 -29.67 -14.80 55.71
N GLN A 608 -30.78 -15.38 56.18
CA GLN A 608 -31.04 -15.53 57.61
C GLN A 608 -29.98 -16.42 58.31
N GLY A 609 -29.14 -15.79 59.14
CA GLY A 609 -28.08 -16.45 59.91
C GLY A 609 -26.66 -16.00 59.55
N GLN A 610 -26.51 -15.26 58.44
CA GLN A 610 -25.29 -14.55 58.07
C GLN A 610 -25.30 -13.20 58.79
N LEU A 611 -24.55 -13.11 59.89
CA LEU A 611 -24.52 -11.90 60.72
C LEU A 611 -23.35 -11.02 60.31
N CYS A 612 -23.65 -9.76 60.02
CA CYS A 612 -22.67 -8.71 59.82
C CYS A 612 -22.61 -7.87 61.09
N ASN A 613 -21.57 -8.09 61.89
CA ASN A 613 -21.28 -7.25 63.04
C ASN A 613 -20.46 -6.05 62.57
N GLN A 614 -20.85 -4.85 62.99
CA GLN A 614 -20.12 -3.59 62.76
C GLN A 614 -18.73 -3.53 63.45
N PHE A 615 -18.18 -4.67 63.89
CA PHE A 615 -16.96 -4.79 64.69
C PHE A 615 -16.02 -5.92 64.21
N ASP A 616 -16.34 -6.61 63.10
CA ASP A 616 -15.41 -7.55 62.44
C ASP A 616 -14.60 -6.84 61.35
#